data_AF-A0A961EIH6-F1
#
_entry.id   AF-A0A961EIH6-F1
#
_cell.length_a   1.000
_cell.length_b   1.000
_cell.length_c   1.000
_cell.angle_alpha   90.00
_cell.angle_beta   90.00
_cell.angle_gamma   90.00
#
_symmetry.space_group_name_H-M   'P 1'
#
loop_
_entity.id
_entity.type
_entity.pdbx_description
1 polymer ?
#
loop_
_entity_poly.entity_id
_entity_poly.type
_entity_poly.pdbx_seq_one_letter_code
_entity_poly.pdbx_strand_id
1 'polypeptide(L)'
;GVVDPQVALFTMAGGGVVSNEVFVNCQVGYEVRCEAVSERGTAIAGRPQSGLYTTRVGEPAGSWGGTVDPDFIARFGLAYDLEFQAWVDATRRGEVVGATSWDGYASTAVCEAGMQSLASGQPVAVTLVDKETLT
;
A
#
# COMPACT_ATOMS: atom_id res chain seq x y z
N GLY A 1 -14.17 -15.73 -11.13
CA GLY A 1 -13.10 -14.81 -11.57
C GLY A 1 -12.79 -13.86 -10.43
N VAL A 2 -11.66 -13.16 -10.48
CA VAL A 2 -11.35 -12.08 -9.54
C VAL A 2 -12.27 -10.90 -9.84
N VAL A 3 -12.91 -10.32 -8.82
CA VAL A 3 -13.64 -9.05 -8.97
C VAL A 3 -12.60 -7.94 -9.04
N ASP A 4 -12.60 -7.15 -10.10
CA ASP A 4 -11.57 -6.14 -10.37
C ASP A 4 -12.16 -5.02 -11.25
N PRO A 5 -11.98 -3.72 -10.89
CA PRO A 5 -11.33 -3.22 -9.67
C PRO A 5 -12.16 -3.44 -8.40
N GLN A 6 -11.53 -3.25 -7.25
CA GLN A 6 -12.18 -3.22 -5.94
C GLN A 6 -11.87 -1.92 -5.20
N VAL A 7 -12.85 -1.45 -4.43
CA VAL A 7 -12.69 -0.32 -3.49
C VAL A 7 -13.00 -0.81 -2.10
N ALA A 8 -12.06 -0.62 -1.17
CA ALA A 8 -12.22 -0.88 0.24
C ALA A 8 -12.31 0.45 1.00
N LEU A 9 -13.28 0.55 1.91
CA LEU A 9 -13.43 1.67 2.83
C LEU A 9 -13.16 1.17 4.25
N PHE A 10 -12.26 1.86 4.95
CA PHE A 10 -11.95 1.58 6.35
C PHE A 10 -12.31 2.79 7.21
N THR A 11 -12.89 2.52 8.37
CA THR A 11 -12.97 3.48 9.47
C THR A 11 -11.96 3.06 10.52
N MET A 12 -10.93 3.87 10.72
CA MET A 12 -9.87 3.62 11.70
C MET A 12 -10.39 3.88 13.12
N ALA A 13 -9.76 3.30 14.14
CA ALA A 13 -10.17 3.47 15.54
C ALA A 13 -10.24 4.94 15.99
N GLY A 14 -9.40 5.81 15.41
CA GLY A 14 -9.42 7.26 15.66
C GLY A 14 -10.46 8.05 14.85
N GLY A 15 -11.36 7.39 14.12
CA GLY A 15 -12.39 8.01 13.28
C GLY A 15 -11.90 8.46 11.89
N GLY A 16 -10.62 8.33 11.59
CA GLY A 16 -10.08 8.56 10.25
C GLY A 16 -10.66 7.58 9.24
N VAL A 17 -10.87 8.04 8.00
CA VAL A 17 -11.42 7.23 6.91
C VAL A 17 -10.35 6.98 5.87
N VAL A 18 -10.23 5.74 5.42
CA VAL A 18 -9.32 5.33 4.33
C VAL A 18 -10.15 4.79 3.18
N SER A 19 -9.93 5.33 1.98
CA SER A 19 -10.38 4.74 0.73
C SER A 19 -9.20 4.12 0.00
N ASN A 20 -9.26 2.81 -0.24
CA ASN A 20 -8.22 2.07 -0.95
C ASN A 20 -8.81 1.47 -2.23
N GLU A 21 -8.25 1.84 -3.38
CA GLU A 21 -8.60 1.26 -4.68
C GLU A 21 -7.52 0.25 -5.08
N VAL A 22 -7.95 -0.95 -5.47
CA VAL A 22 -7.07 -1.98 -6.02
C VAL A 22 -7.58 -2.35 -7.40
N PHE A 23 -6.75 -2.04 -8.42
CA PHE A 23 -7.02 -2.39 -9.80
C PHE A 23 -5.84 -3.16 -10.39
N VAL A 24 -5.93 -4.49 -10.36
CA VAL A 24 -4.79 -5.35 -10.74
C VAL A 24 -4.65 -5.49 -12.26
N ASN A 25 -5.73 -5.33 -13.03
CA ASN A 25 -5.70 -5.40 -14.50
C ASN A 25 -5.75 -4.02 -15.16
N CYS A 26 -5.14 -2.98 -14.58
CA CYS A 26 -5.21 -1.61 -15.09
C CYS A 26 -4.53 -1.35 -16.45
N GLN A 27 -3.73 -2.32 -16.96
CA GLN A 27 -3.04 -2.28 -18.27
C GLN A 27 -1.99 -1.17 -18.46
N VAL A 28 -1.74 -0.33 -17.45
CA VAL A 28 -0.82 0.82 -17.54
C VAL A 28 0.53 0.61 -16.87
N GLY A 29 0.67 -0.42 -16.02
CA GLY A 29 1.88 -0.72 -15.27
C GLY A 29 1.58 -0.99 -13.79
N TYR A 30 2.59 -0.78 -12.94
CA TYR A 30 2.47 -0.94 -11.49
C TYR A 30 2.59 0.41 -10.77
N GLU A 31 1.57 0.77 -10.00
CA GLU A 31 1.53 2.05 -9.29
C GLU A 31 0.96 1.87 -7.88
N VAL A 32 1.61 2.53 -6.91
CA VAL A 32 1.11 2.68 -5.54
C VAL A 32 1.17 4.15 -5.18
N ARG A 33 0.00 4.74 -4.93
CA ARG A 33 -0.17 6.12 -4.48
C ARG A 33 -0.80 6.14 -3.09
N CYS A 34 -0.40 7.12 -2.29
CA CYS A 34 -1.01 7.37 -1.00
C CYS A 34 -1.14 8.88 -0.80
N GLU A 35 -2.29 9.29 -0.29
CA GLU A 35 -2.56 10.67 0.12
C GLU A 35 -3.13 10.64 1.53
N ALA A 36 -2.47 11.35 2.44
CA ALA A 36 -2.92 11.55 3.81
C ALA A 36 -3.38 13.00 3.96
N VAL A 37 -4.69 13.21 4.07
CA VAL A 37 -5.31 14.52 4.28
C VAL A 37 -5.49 14.74 5.78
N SER A 38 -5.14 15.92 6.27
CA SER A 38 -5.25 16.32 7.67
C SER A 38 -5.78 17.74 7.79
N GLU A 39 -6.15 18.17 9.00
CA GLU A 39 -6.78 19.47 9.25
C GLU A 39 -5.98 20.68 8.74
N ARG A 40 -4.66 20.54 8.62
CA ARG A 40 -3.73 21.63 8.28
C ARG A 40 -2.93 21.39 7.01
N GLY A 41 -3.28 20.37 6.22
CA GLY A 41 -2.58 20.08 4.98
C GLY A 41 -2.62 18.61 4.60
N THR A 42 -1.87 18.29 3.54
CA THR A 42 -1.89 16.98 2.91
C THR A 42 -0.47 16.51 2.61
N ALA A 43 -0.20 15.23 2.83
CA ALA A 43 1.03 14.56 2.40
C ALA A 43 0.71 13.55 1.28
N ILE A 44 1.50 13.55 0.21
CA ILE A 44 1.30 12.66 -0.94
C ILE A 44 2.59 11.90 -1.22
N ALA A 45 2.47 10.58 -1.36
CA ALA A 45 3.53 9.67 -1.76
C ALA A 45 3.14 8.90 -3.02
N GLY A 46 4.13 8.47 -3.79
CA GLY A 46 3.93 7.61 -4.97
C GLY A 46 3.52 8.35 -6.26
N ARG A 47 3.44 9.68 -6.23
CA ARG A 47 3.44 10.49 -7.47
C ARG A 47 4.90 10.75 -7.90
N PRO A 48 5.20 10.83 -9.20
CA PRO A 48 6.53 11.24 -9.64
C PRO A 48 6.85 12.64 -9.08
N GLN A 49 7.82 12.71 -8.17
CA GLN A 49 8.27 13.96 -7.53
C GLN A 49 9.34 14.68 -8.36
N SER A 50 9.94 14.01 -9.36
CA SER A 50 10.94 14.58 -10.25
C SER A 50 10.82 14.00 -11.67
N GLY A 51 10.69 14.88 -12.67
CA GLY A 51 10.63 14.53 -14.09
C GLY A 51 10.15 15.72 -14.94
N LEU A 52 10.60 15.80 -16.20
CA LEU A 52 10.12 16.82 -17.14
C LEU A 52 8.75 16.41 -17.69
N TYR A 53 7.77 17.32 -17.62
CA TYR A 53 6.43 17.14 -18.17
C TYR A 53 6.45 17.40 -19.68
N THR A 54 6.09 16.41 -20.51
CA THR A 54 6.05 16.59 -21.97
C THR A 54 4.72 16.19 -22.58
N THR A 55 3.75 17.11 -22.64
CA THR A 55 2.55 16.89 -23.46
C THR A 55 2.90 17.06 -24.94
N ARG A 56 2.82 15.98 -25.73
CA ARG A 56 2.99 16.03 -27.20
C ARG A 56 1.78 15.41 -27.88
N VAL A 57 1.31 16.03 -28.96
CA VAL A 57 0.40 15.38 -29.93
C VAL A 57 1.27 14.91 -31.09
N GLY A 58 1.25 13.61 -31.42
CA GLY A 58 2.03 13.00 -32.51
C GLY A 58 2.87 11.80 -32.07
N GLU A 59 3.37 10.99 -33.02
CA GLU A 59 4.10 9.74 -32.74
C GLU A 59 5.61 9.92 -32.44
N PRO A 60 6.17 9.13 -31.49
CA PRO A 60 5.43 8.24 -30.61
C PRO A 60 4.54 9.06 -29.67
N ALA A 61 3.29 8.59 -29.51
CA ALA A 61 2.21 9.30 -28.85
C ALA A 61 2.65 9.90 -27.51
N GLY A 62 2.11 11.09 -27.20
CA GLY A 62 2.47 11.89 -26.05
C GLY A 62 2.62 11.11 -24.74
N SER A 63 3.75 11.34 -24.06
CA SER A 63 3.94 10.91 -22.69
C SER A 63 3.22 11.87 -21.74
N TRP A 64 2.10 11.44 -21.17
CA TRP A 64 1.55 12.08 -19.97
C TRP A 64 2.16 11.39 -18.74
N GLY A 65 2.94 12.12 -17.96
CA GLY A 65 3.60 11.59 -16.76
C GLY A 65 5.02 11.05 -17.01
N GLY A 66 5.74 10.79 -15.91
CA GLY A 66 7.02 10.08 -15.94
C GLY A 66 6.84 8.58 -16.23
N THR A 67 7.93 7.83 -16.25
CA THR A 67 7.89 6.37 -16.42
C THR A 67 7.09 5.74 -15.27
N VAL A 68 6.12 4.89 -15.60
CA VAL A 68 5.43 4.01 -14.66
C VAL A 68 6.25 2.72 -14.58
N ASP A 69 6.51 2.24 -13.37
CA ASP A 69 7.26 1.01 -13.18
C ASP A 69 6.51 -0.19 -13.81
N PRO A 70 7.23 -1.13 -14.45
CA PRO A 70 6.60 -2.27 -15.10
C PRO A 70 5.98 -3.26 -14.09
N ASP A 71 6.55 -3.33 -12.89
CA ASP A 71 6.13 -4.24 -11.83
C ASP A 71 6.54 -3.75 -10.43
N PHE A 72 6.15 -4.51 -9.41
CA PHE A 72 6.46 -4.21 -8.02
C PHE A 72 7.94 -4.39 -7.67
N ILE A 73 8.68 -5.22 -8.42
CA ILE A 73 10.11 -5.47 -8.18
C ILE A 73 10.90 -4.22 -8.55
N ALA A 74 10.64 -3.64 -9.71
CA ALA A 74 11.22 -2.36 -10.11
C ALA A 74 10.83 -1.24 -9.13
N ARG A 75 9.56 -1.21 -8.72
CA ARG A 75 9.02 -0.15 -7.84
C ARG A 75 9.56 -0.19 -6.40
N PHE A 76 9.78 -1.38 -5.84
CA PHE A 76 10.15 -1.58 -4.43
C PHE A 76 11.50 -2.26 -4.21
N GLY A 77 12.31 -2.47 -5.26
CA GLY A 77 13.64 -3.11 -5.16
C GLY A 77 14.51 -2.56 -4.04
N LEU A 78 14.63 -1.24 -3.94
CA LEU A 78 15.38 -0.59 -2.86
C LEU A 78 14.78 -0.87 -1.47
N ALA A 79 13.46 -0.96 -1.34
CA ALA A 79 12.82 -1.26 -0.07
C ALA A 79 13.15 -2.69 0.38
N TYR A 80 13.14 -3.66 -0.54
CA TYR A 80 13.56 -5.05 -0.28
C TYR A 80 15.01 -5.14 0.17
N ASP A 81 15.92 -4.42 -0.50
CA ASP A 81 17.34 -4.40 -0.12
C ASP A 81 17.53 -3.80 1.28
N LEU A 82 16.86 -2.66 1.55
CA LEU A 82 16.97 -1.97 2.83
C LEU A 82 16.38 -2.75 3.99
N GLU A 83 15.20 -3.37 3.82
CA GLU A 83 14.59 -4.15 4.90
C GLU A 83 15.42 -5.40 5.24
N PHE A 84 15.96 -6.08 4.22
CA PHE A 84 16.77 -7.27 4.42
C PHE A 84 18.11 -6.91 5.08
N GLN A 85 18.75 -5.84 4.63
CA GLN A 85 20.00 -5.36 5.24
C GLN A 85 19.79 -4.93 6.70
N ALA A 86 18.70 -4.21 6.99
CA ALA A 86 18.37 -3.82 8.36
C ALA A 86 18.15 -5.04 9.27
N TRP A 87 17.48 -6.08 8.78
CA TRP A 87 17.30 -7.34 9.49
C TRP A 87 18.61 -8.07 9.77
N VAL A 88 19.51 -8.18 8.77
CA VAL A 88 20.84 -8.79 8.94
C VAL A 88 21.65 -8.05 10.00
N ASP A 89 21.66 -6.72 9.96
CA ASP A 89 22.45 -5.92 10.88
C ASP A 89 21.91 -5.97 12.31
N ALA A 90 20.59 -5.97 12.49
CA ALA A 90 19.97 -6.17 13.81
C ALA A 90 20.25 -7.57 14.37
N THR A 91 20.12 -8.61 13.54
CA THR A 91 20.39 -10.00 13.94
C THR A 91 21.83 -10.16 14.44
N ARG A 92 22.81 -9.51 13.79
CA ARG A 92 24.21 -9.52 14.23
C ARG A 92 24.43 -8.88 15.61
N ARG A 93 23.55 -7.97 16.03
CA ARG A 93 23.57 -7.34 17.36
C ARG A 93 22.68 -8.08 18.38
N GLY A 94 21.97 -9.13 17.98
CA GLY A 94 20.98 -9.80 18.83
C GLY A 94 19.69 -8.98 19.02
N GLU A 95 19.39 -8.09 18.09
CA GLU A 95 18.19 -7.24 18.10
C GLU A 95 17.16 -7.72 17.06
N VAL A 96 15.90 -7.34 17.26
CA VAL A 96 14.80 -7.54 16.30
C VAL A 96 14.28 -6.18 15.85
N VAL A 97 14.14 -6.01 14.53
CA VAL A 97 13.64 -4.77 13.91
C VAL A 97 12.64 -5.11 12.79
N GLY A 98 11.83 -4.14 12.41
CA GLY A 98 10.85 -4.28 11.32
C GLY A 98 9.47 -4.75 11.80
N ALA A 99 8.66 -5.23 10.86
CA ALA A 99 7.34 -5.77 11.14
C ALA A 99 7.45 -7.02 12.01
N THR A 100 6.61 -7.08 13.05
CA THR A 100 6.56 -8.17 14.02
C THR A 100 5.49 -9.21 13.65
N SER A 101 5.47 -10.33 14.36
CA SER A 101 4.37 -11.31 14.25
C SER A 101 3.01 -10.68 14.53
N TRP A 102 2.96 -9.66 15.38
CA TRP A 102 1.73 -8.92 15.63
C TRP A 102 1.24 -8.16 14.41
N ASP A 103 2.13 -7.47 13.69
CA ASP A 103 1.76 -6.73 12.47
C ASP A 103 1.24 -7.70 11.38
N GLY A 104 1.82 -8.91 11.31
CA GLY A 104 1.33 -9.99 10.44
C GLY A 104 -0.07 -10.51 10.84
N TYR A 105 -0.34 -10.70 12.13
CA TYR A 105 -1.70 -11.01 12.61
C TYR A 105 -2.66 -9.90 12.22
N ALA A 106 -2.32 -8.63 12.49
CA ALA A 106 -3.25 -7.52 12.34
C ALA A 106 -3.66 -7.36 10.87
N SER A 107 -2.69 -7.50 9.95
CA SER A 107 -2.97 -7.56 8.51
C SER A 107 -3.92 -8.72 8.16
N THR A 108 -3.69 -9.91 8.72
CA THR A 108 -4.52 -11.09 8.46
C THR A 108 -5.96 -10.90 8.97
N ALA A 109 -6.14 -10.37 10.18
CA ALA A 109 -7.46 -10.10 10.76
C ALA A 109 -8.25 -9.06 9.94
N VAL A 110 -7.57 -8.02 9.43
CA VAL A 110 -8.17 -7.03 8.52
C VAL A 110 -8.57 -7.69 7.20
N CYS A 111 -7.71 -8.52 6.61
CA CYS A 111 -8.02 -9.26 5.38
C CYS A 111 -9.22 -10.18 5.55
N GLU A 112 -9.32 -10.89 6.68
CA GLU A 112 -10.46 -11.76 6.97
C GLU A 112 -11.78 -10.98 7.04
N ALA A 113 -11.80 -9.85 7.76
CA ALA A 113 -12.97 -8.96 7.80
C ALA A 113 -13.30 -8.39 6.41
N GLY A 114 -12.28 -8.03 5.62
CA GLY A 114 -12.44 -7.56 4.25
C GLY A 114 -13.09 -8.60 3.34
N MET A 115 -12.69 -9.87 3.44
CA MET A 115 -13.31 -10.97 2.69
C MET A 115 -14.77 -11.20 3.09
N GLN A 116 -15.08 -11.12 4.39
CA GLN A 116 -16.47 -11.20 4.87
C GLN A 116 -17.31 -10.02 4.38
N SER A 117 -16.73 -8.82 4.37
CA SER A 117 -17.38 -7.61 3.85
C SER A 117 -17.66 -7.72 2.35
N LEU A 118 -16.68 -8.20 1.57
CA LEU A 118 -16.84 -8.42 0.13
C LEU A 118 -17.94 -9.44 -0.19
N ALA A 119 -18.03 -10.52 0.59
CA ALA A 119 -19.04 -11.56 0.39
C ALA A 119 -20.45 -11.10 0.80
N SER A 120 -20.57 -10.30 1.86
CA SER A 120 -21.86 -9.86 2.40
C SER A 120 -22.37 -8.53 1.84
N GLY A 121 -21.47 -7.71 1.28
CA GLY A 121 -21.76 -6.33 0.89
C GLY A 121 -22.00 -5.38 2.08
N GLN A 122 -21.63 -5.79 3.30
CA GLN A 122 -21.86 -5.02 4.53
C GLN A 122 -20.54 -4.65 5.20
N PRO A 123 -20.49 -3.55 5.98
CA PRO A 123 -19.34 -3.25 6.84
C PRO A 123 -19.12 -4.34 7.89
N VAL A 124 -17.87 -4.77 8.07
CA VAL A 124 -17.47 -5.76 9.07
C VAL A 124 -16.46 -5.14 10.03
N ALA A 125 -16.70 -5.30 11.33
CA ALA A 125 -15.79 -4.80 12.35
C ALA A 125 -14.53 -5.67 12.42
N VAL A 126 -13.36 -5.03 12.46
CA VAL A 126 -12.08 -5.71 12.71
C VAL A 126 -11.89 -5.80 14.22
N THR A 127 -11.74 -7.00 14.74
CA THR A 127 -11.38 -7.24 16.15
C THR A 127 -9.91 -7.65 16.22
N LEU A 128 -9.12 -6.93 17.01
CA LEU A 128 -7.70 -7.18 17.20
C LEU A 128 -7.45 -7.57 18.65
N VAL A 129 -6.58 -8.56 18.89
CA VAL A 129 -6.03 -8.78 20.22
C VAL A 129 -5.07 -7.65 20.60
N ASP A 130 -4.71 -7.59 21.88
CA ASP A 130 -3.71 -6.63 22.33
C ASP A 130 -2.34 -6.93 21.69
N LYS A 131 -1.60 -5.88 21.35
CA LYS A 131 -0.27 -5.96 20.74
C LYS A 131 0.69 -6.80 21.59
N GLU A 132 0.61 -6.69 22.91
CA GLU A 132 1.49 -7.42 23.85
C GLU A 132 1.25 -8.94 23.86
N THR A 133 0.17 -9.42 23.23
CA THR A 133 -0.16 -10.84 23.19
C THR A 133 0.79 -11.65 22.29
N LEU A 134 1.42 -11.00 21.30
CA LEU A 134 2.20 -11.63 20.23
C LEU A 134 3.59 -10.98 20.03
N THR A 135 4.08 -10.28 21.05
CA THR A 135 5.43 -9.68 21.11
C THR A 135 6.46 -10.56 21.77
#